data_AF-A0A850LWV8-F1
#
_entry.id   AF-A0A850LWV8-F1
#
_cell.length_a   1.000
_cell.length_b   1.000
_cell.length_c   1.000
_cell.angle_alpha   90.00
_cell.angle_beta   90.00
_cell.angle_gamma   90.00
#
_symmetry.space_group_name_H-M   'P 1'
#
loop_
_entity.id
_entity.type
_entity.pdbx_description
1 polymer ?
#
loop_
_entity_poly.entity_id
_entity_poly.type
_entity_poly.pdbx_seq_one_letter_code
_entity_poly.pdbx_strand_id
1 'polypeptide(L)'
;IHNIPEGISVSIPIYYATGNKKKGIYYSMLSGLAEPLGAILALIILLPFINILLLSSLLAFVAGVMVYISLDELLPAAHKFGHEHIVLAGLILGMVVMVISLMFFQ
;
A
#
# COMPACT_ATOMS: atom_id res chain seq x y z
N ILE A 1 3.14 7.67 -4.37
CA ILE A 1 4.41 7.02 -4.80
C ILE A 1 4.57 5.58 -4.28
N HIS A 2 3.98 5.22 -3.12
CA HIS A 2 4.07 3.86 -2.56
C HIS A 2 3.36 2.78 -3.38
N ASN A 3 2.37 3.14 -4.20
CA ASN A 3 1.61 2.19 -5.03
C ASN A 3 2.49 1.50 -6.10
N ILE A 4 3.62 2.10 -6.50
CA ILE A 4 4.58 1.45 -7.42
C ILE A 4 5.26 0.27 -6.72
N PRO A 5 5.93 0.44 -5.56
CA PRO A 5 6.38 -0.67 -4.73
C PRO A 5 5.30 -1.71 -4.41
N GLU A 6 4.07 -1.28 -4.11
CA GLU A 6 2.95 -2.17 -3.78
C GLU A 6 2.53 -3.05 -4.98
N GLY A 7 2.45 -2.46 -6.17
CA GLY A 7 2.19 -3.23 -7.40
C GLY A 7 3.27 -4.27 -7.66
N ILE A 8 4.53 -3.95 -7.37
CA ILE A 8 5.65 -4.88 -7.46
C ILE A 8 5.51 -6.00 -6.41
N SER A 9 5.14 -5.68 -5.17
CA SER A 9 4.95 -6.68 -4.11
C SER A 9 3.79 -7.64 -4.37
N VAL A 10 2.76 -7.22 -5.11
CA VAL A 10 1.65 -8.10 -5.54
C VAL A 10 2.04 -8.93 -6.77
N SER A 11 2.74 -8.35 -7.74
CA SER A 11 3.05 -9.02 -9.01
C SER A 11 4.15 -10.09 -8.91
N ILE A 12 5.16 -9.88 -8.07
CA ILE A 12 6.30 -10.81 -7.90
C ILE A 12 5.86 -12.19 -7.37
N PRO A 13 5.10 -12.30 -6.26
CA PRO A 13 4.63 -13.61 -5.75
C PRO A 13 3.77 -14.35 -6.77
N ILE A 14 2.90 -13.63 -7.50
CA ILE A 14 2.06 -14.22 -8.54
C ILE A 14 2.91 -14.75 -9.70
N TYR A 15 3.98 -14.03 -10.07
CA TYR A 15 4.93 -14.52 -11.06
C TYR A 15 5.63 -15.81 -10.58
N TYR A 16 6.11 -15.85 -9.33
CA TYR A 16 6.73 -17.06 -8.78
C TYR A 16 5.76 -18.25 -8.69
N ALA A 17 4.47 -17.99 -8.42
CA ALA A 17 3.46 -19.04 -8.35
C ALA A 17 2.98 -19.54 -9.73
N THR A 18 2.97 -18.66 -10.75
CA THR A 18 2.34 -18.97 -12.06
C THR A 18 3.32 -19.09 -13.22
N GLY A 19 4.56 -18.63 -13.08
CA GLY A 19 5.55 -18.52 -14.15
C GLY A 19 5.22 -17.49 -15.24
N ASN A 20 4.10 -16.78 -15.14
CA ASN A 20 3.60 -15.90 -16.21
C ASN A 20 3.61 -14.43 -15.79
N LYS A 21 4.52 -13.65 -16.38
CA LYS A 21 4.68 -12.20 -16.12
C LYS A 21 3.41 -11.40 -16.44
N LYS A 22 2.67 -11.77 -17.50
CA LYS A 22 1.43 -11.09 -17.88
C LYS A 22 0.34 -11.25 -16.83
N LYS A 23 0.26 -12.42 -16.19
CA LYS A 23 -0.66 -12.65 -15.07
C LYS A 23 -0.30 -11.78 -13.88
N GLY A 24 0.99 -11.71 -13.50
CA GLY A 24 1.44 -10.85 -12.41
C GLY A 24 1.06 -9.38 -12.59
N ILE A 25 1.25 -8.84 -13.80
CA ILE A 25 0.85 -7.46 -14.15
C ILE A 25 -0.68 -7.30 -14.11
N TYR A 26 -1.42 -8.25 -14.69
CA TYR A 26 -2.89 -8.19 -14.74
C TYR A 26 -3.51 -8.18 -13.33
N TYR A 27 -3.08 -9.07 -12.45
CA TYR A 27 -3.57 -9.10 -11.07
C TYR A 27 -3.13 -7.88 -10.26
N SER A 28 -1.91 -7.38 -10.47
CA SER A 28 -1.47 -6.13 -9.83
C SER A 28 -2.31 -4.93 -10.28
N MET A 29 -2.66 -4.83 -11.57
CA MET A 29 -3.58 -3.80 -12.07
C MET A 29 -4.97 -3.94 -11.47
N LEU A 30 -5.53 -5.16 -11.41
CA LEU A 30 -6.83 -5.40 -10.78
C LEU A 30 -6.83 -5.01 -9.29
N SER A 31 -5.75 -5.31 -8.56
CA SER A 31 -5.57 -4.87 -7.18
C SER A 31 -5.53 -3.35 -7.07
N GLY A 32 -4.77 -2.68 -7.95
CA GLY A 32 -4.67 -1.22 -7.96
C GLY A 32 -5.99 -0.52 -8.29
N LEU A 33 -6.91 -1.18 -9.02
CA LEU A 33 -8.26 -0.66 -9.26
C LEU A 33 -9.15 -0.68 -8.00
N ALA A 34 -8.79 -1.44 -6.96
CA ALA A 34 -9.54 -1.47 -5.71
C ALA A 34 -9.52 -0.11 -4.99
N GLU A 35 -8.41 0.63 -5.06
CA GLU A 35 -8.27 1.96 -4.45
C GLU A 35 -9.25 3.00 -5.02
N PRO A 36 -9.30 3.28 -6.35
CA PRO A 36 -10.23 4.25 -6.90
C PRO A 36 -11.68 3.80 -6.75
N LEU A 37 -11.97 2.49 -6.86
CA LEU A 37 -13.31 1.97 -6.61
C LEU A 37 -13.74 2.18 -5.16
N GLY A 38 -12.86 1.87 -4.21
CA GLY A 38 -13.09 2.12 -2.78
C GLY A 38 -13.29 3.60 -2.49
N ALA A 39 -12.49 4.47 -3.10
CA ALA A 39 -12.63 5.92 -2.96
C ALA A 39 -13.98 6.43 -3.49
N ILE A 40 -14.42 5.96 -4.67
CA ILE A 40 -15.73 6.33 -5.24
C ILE A 40 -16.88 5.84 -4.35
N LEU A 41 -16.82 4.59 -3.89
CA LEU A 41 -17.84 4.03 -2.99
C LEU A 41 -17.91 4.80 -1.68
N ALA A 42 -16.75 5.06 -1.06
CA ALA A 42 -16.66 5.86 0.16
C ALA A 42 -17.21 7.28 -0.06
N LEU A 43 -16.88 7.91 -1.19
CA LEU A 43 -17.38 9.23 -1.55
C LEU A 43 -18.90 9.25 -1.66
N ILE A 44 -19.51 8.31 -2.40
CA ILE A 44 -20.97 8.26 -2.61
C ILE A 44 -21.71 8.04 -1.28
N ILE A 45 -21.20 7.14 -0.43
CA ILE A 45 -21.84 6.79 0.83
C ILE A 45 -21.68 7.91 1.87
N LEU A 46 -20.50 8.51 1.94
CA LEU A 46 -20.15 9.46 2.99
C LEU A 46 -20.47 10.90 2.61
N LEU A 47 -20.69 11.24 1.33
CA LEU A 47 -20.95 12.61 0.85
C LEU A 47 -21.93 13.40 1.75
N PRO A 48 -23.09 12.84 2.14
CA PRO A 48 -24.09 13.56 2.95
C PRO A 48 -23.65 13.79 4.40
N PHE A 49 -22.66 13.03 4.87
CA PHE A 49 -22.22 12.96 6.27
C PHE A 49 -20.83 13.55 6.50
N ILE A 50 -20.14 13.98 5.43
CA ILE A 50 -18.78 14.54 5.51
C ILE A 50 -18.78 15.76 6.44
N ASN A 51 -18.02 15.64 7.52
CA ASN A 51 -17.64 16.73 8.40
C ASN A 51 -16.19 16.51 8.88
N ILE A 52 -15.61 17.53 9.49
CA ILE A 52 -14.19 17.52 9.89
C ILE A 52 -13.86 16.37 10.86
N LEU A 53 -14.79 16.04 11.76
CA LEU A 53 -14.61 15.01 12.78
C LEU A 53 -14.62 13.61 12.13
N LEU A 54 -15.60 13.35 11.27
CA LEU A 54 -15.72 12.11 10.53
C LEU A 54 -14.50 11.90 9.63
N LEU A 55 -14.11 12.90 8.84
CA LEU A 55 -12.95 12.79 7.96
C LEU A 55 -11.66 12.51 8.74
N SER A 56 -11.43 13.22 9.85
CA SER A 56 -10.24 13.01 10.68
C SER A 56 -10.23 11.62 11.33
N SER A 57 -11.39 11.15 11.82
CA SER A 57 -11.52 9.81 12.40
C SER A 57 -11.30 8.70 11.36
N LEU A 58 -11.80 8.87 10.15
CA LEU A 58 -11.62 7.92 9.05
C LEU A 58 -10.16 7.89 8.59
N LEU A 59 -9.52 9.04 8.44
CA LEU A 59 -8.09 9.10 8.10
C LEU A 59 -7.22 8.46 9.18
N ALA A 60 -7.53 8.70 10.47
CA ALA A 60 -6.83 8.05 11.58
C ALA A 60 -7.03 6.53 11.58
N PHE A 61 -8.25 6.06 11.30
CA PHE A 61 -8.56 4.64 11.18
C PHE A 61 -7.80 4.00 10.01
N VAL A 62 -7.84 4.60 8.82
CA VAL A 62 -7.13 4.11 7.63
C VAL A 62 -5.61 4.09 7.87
N ALA A 63 -5.07 5.12 8.52
CA ALA A 63 -3.65 5.14 8.89
C ALA A 63 -3.29 3.94 9.80
N GLY A 64 -4.13 3.63 10.78
CA GLY A 64 -3.95 2.46 11.65
C GLY A 64 -3.98 1.14 10.88
N VAL A 65 -4.93 0.97 9.95
CA VAL A 65 -5.02 -0.22 9.08
C VAL A 65 -3.75 -0.37 8.24
N MET A 66 -3.25 0.71 7.64
CA MET A 66 -2.03 0.67 6.81
C MET A 66 -0.79 0.33 7.63
N VAL A 67 -0.70 0.80 8.88
CA VAL A 67 0.39 0.41 9.80
C VAL A 67 0.31 -1.09 10.11
N TYR A 68 -0.88 -1.61 10.42
CA TYR A 68 -1.08 -3.04 10.67
C TYR A 68 -0.67 -3.89 9.46
N ILE A 69 -1.19 -3.59 8.27
CA ILE A 69 -0.84 -4.33 7.04
C ILE A 69 0.67 -4.27 6.78
N SER A 70 1.29 -3.11 6.98
CA SER A 70 2.73 -2.95 6.77
C SER A 70 3.58 -3.80 7.71
N LEU A 71 3.21 -3.88 8.98
CA LEU A 71 3.99 -4.58 10.01
C LEU A 71 3.70 -6.08 10.10
N ASP A 72 2.43 -6.48 9.95
CA ASP A 72 2.00 -7.87 10.16
C ASP A 72 1.93 -8.67 8.86
N GLU A 73 1.78 -8.01 7.71
CA GLU A 73 1.70 -8.72 6.42
C GLU A 73 2.93 -8.46 5.54
N LEU A 74 3.23 -7.18 5.25
CA LEU A 74 4.30 -6.83 4.31
C LEU A 74 5.69 -7.10 4.86
N LEU A 75 5.96 -6.73 6.12
CA LEU A 75 7.27 -6.92 6.73
C LEU A 75 7.65 -8.41 6.90
N PRO A 76 6.74 -9.32 7.35
CA PRO A 76 7.03 -10.75 7.42
C PRO A 76 7.16 -11.38 6.03
N ALA A 77 6.34 -10.95 5.06
CA ALA A 77 6.49 -11.38 3.67
C ALA A 77 7.86 -10.98 3.11
N ALA A 78 8.32 -9.75 3.36
CA ALA A 78 9.63 -9.28 2.94
C ALA A 78 10.77 -10.10 3.59
N HIS A 79 10.67 -10.46 4.87
CA HIS A 79 11.64 -11.34 5.54
C HIS A 79 11.63 -12.77 4.97
N LYS A 80 10.45 -13.29 4.59
CA LYS A 80 10.31 -14.65 4.03
C LYS A 80 11.00 -14.80 2.67
N PHE A 81 10.98 -13.75 1.84
CA PHE A 81 11.53 -13.78 0.48
C PHE A 81 12.87 -13.03 0.34
N GLY A 82 13.31 -12.29 1.37
CA GLY A 82 14.49 -11.43 1.37
C GLY A 82 15.57 -11.85 2.37
N HIS A 83 16.61 -11.02 2.49
CA HIS A 83 17.67 -11.17 3.49
C HIS A 83 17.45 -10.14 4.61
N GLU A 84 17.54 -10.55 5.87
CA GLU A 84 17.10 -9.76 7.03
C GLU A 84 17.62 -8.30 7.04
N HIS A 85 18.93 -8.10 6.87
CA HIS A 85 19.52 -6.75 6.88
C HIS A 85 19.08 -5.87 5.70
N ILE A 86 18.83 -6.47 4.53
CA ILE A 86 18.39 -5.74 3.34
C ILE A 86 16.94 -5.31 3.50
N VAL A 87 16.09 -6.13 4.13
CA VAL A 87 14.69 -5.80 4.41
C VAL A 87 14.59 -4.61 5.36
N LEU A 88 15.36 -4.62 6.45
CA LEU A 88 15.43 -3.50 7.39
C LEU A 88 15.96 -2.21 6.74
N ALA A 89 17.04 -2.31 5.95
CA ALA A 89 17.58 -1.17 5.22
C ALA A 89 16.55 -0.60 4.22
N GLY A 90 15.85 -1.47 3.49
CA GLY A 90 14.78 -1.08 2.56
C GLY A 90 13.60 -0.40 3.26
N LEU A 91 13.20 -0.89 4.43
CA LEU A 91 12.14 -0.29 5.25
C LEU A 91 12.54 1.13 5.71
N ILE A 92 13.73 1.30 6.26
CA ILE A 92 14.24 2.60 6.70
C ILE A 92 14.36 3.57 5.52
N LEU A 93 14.93 3.12 4.39
CA LEU A 93 15.04 3.93 3.18
C LEU A 93 13.67 4.35 2.64
N GLY A 94 12.69 3.45 2.65
CA GLY A 94 11.31 3.75 2.25
C GLY A 94 10.70 4.84 3.13
N MET A 95 10.88 4.77 4.45
CA MET A 95 10.44 5.81 5.38
C MET A 95 11.11 7.15 5.09
N VAL A 96 12.42 7.16 4.86
CA VAL A 96 13.18 8.38 4.53
C VAL A 96 12.68 9.00 3.22
N VAL A 97 12.48 8.20 2.16
CA VAL A 97 11.94 8.68 0.88
C VAL A 97 10.55 9.29 1.06
N MET A 98 9.69 8.67 1.86
CA MET A 98 8.34 9.19 2.15
C MET A 98 8.40 10.50 2.91
N VAL A 99 9.24 10.63 3.94
CA VAL A 99 9.41 11.88 4.70
C VAL A 99 9.93 13.00 3.81
N ILE A 100 10.97 12.72 3.01
CA ILE A 100 11.53 13.70 2.08
C ILE A 100 10.46 14.15 1.07
N SER A 101 9.71 13.20 0.50
CA SER A 101 8.61 13.53 -0.41
C SER A 101 7.59 14.46 0.27
N LEU A 102 7.19 14.18 1.50
CA LEU A 102 6.23 15.04 2.21
C LEU A 102 6.79 16.46 2.41
N MET A 103 8.07 16.60 2.74
CA MET A 103 8.70 17.91 2.93
C MET A 103 8.73 18.76 1.65
N PHE A 104 8.84 18.14 0.47
CA PHE A 104 8.88 18.85 -0.80
C PHE A 104 7.48 19.16 -1.38
N PHE A 105 6.44 18.41 -0.99
CA PHE A 105 5.09 18.52 -1.54
C PHE A 105 4.04 19.07 -0.56
N GLN A 106 4.43 19.38 0.68
CA GLN A 106 3.65 20.24 1.61
C GLN A 106 3.74 21.71 1.19
#